data_AF-A0A1M2V3N5-F1
#
_entry.id   AF-A0A1M2V3N5-F1
#
_cell.length_a   1.000
_cell.length_b   1.000
_cell.length_c   1.000
_cell.angle_alpha   90.00
_cell.angle_beta   90.00
_cell.angle_gamma   90.00
#
_symmetry.space_group_name_H-M   'P 1'
#
loop_
_entity.id
_entity.type
_entity.pdbx_description
1 polymer ?
#
loop_
_entity_poly.entity_id
_entity_poly.type
_entity_poly.pdbx_seq_one_letter_code
_entity_poly.pdbx_strand_id
1 'polypeptide(L)'
;MTDIFYGVAHRVGAACSPGACLVAANTQPKLHKAVEARVEGEVGGVVDVHGWMARVTLEMLGQAGLGYSFDNFIDDSTDAYGRSLKMFFPVLSRIIPVVFLIPKLSYVLPKWLLEKALRAVPHADVKHMMQISDTMAQRSLEIINEKKSALLKGDEALAHQVGEGKDIMSLLLKANTAASEAEKHTDEELVAQMTTIILGGMETTSNALCRIIHLLAENPEVQERLRTEIAEAGGGEDLPYDDLVKLPYLEAICHETMRLYAPGQFIPREAAKDTTLPLLQPMRTRDGSVVTEVPVPKGTMLLLHLTGCNTNRDLWGDDMYEWKPERWLGKLPSALDGARIPGVYSNIGFKFALLEIRTYA
;
A
#
# COMPACT_ATOMS: atom_id res chain seq x y z
N MET A 1 0.43 11.40 13.63
CA MET A 1 0.98 11.82 12.32
C MET A 1 0.97 13.33 12.30
N THR A 2 2.15 13.94 12.18
CA THR A 2 2.43 15.38 12.26
C THR A 2 2.20 16.08 10.91
N ASP A 3 2.04 17.41 10.92
CA ASP A 3 1.84 18.24 9.71
C ASP A 3 3.01 18.15 8.71
N ILE A 4 4.23 17.86 9.20
CA ILE A 4 5.40 17.58 8.36
C ILE A 4 5.17 16.34 7.51
N PHE A 5 4.63 15.25 8.08
CA PHE A 5 4.42 14.02 7.33
C PHE A 5 3.39 14.24 6.22
N TYR A 6 2.27 14.93 6.49
CA TYR A 6 1.28 15.26 5.45
C TYR A 6 1.85 16.21 4.40
N GLY A 7 2.63 17.22 4.81
CA GLY A 7 3.26 18.19 3.89
C GLY A 7 4.38 17.60 3.04
N VAL A 8 5.15 16.64 3.58
CA VAL A 8 6.16 15.86 2.85
C VAL A 8 5.47 14.88 1.94
N ALA A 9 4.46 14.14 2.41
CA ALA A 9 3.78 13.14 1.61
C ALA A 9 2.97 13.75 0.44
N HIS A 10 2.43 14.97 0.58
CA HIS A 10 1.85 15.72 -0.54
C HIS A 10 2.92 16.15 -1.56
N ARG A 11 4.11 16.58 -1.11
CA ARG A 11 5.25 16.92 -1.99
C ARG A 11 5.86 15.68 -2.65
N VAL A 12 5.90 14.56 -1.94
CA VAL A 12 6.32 13.24 -2.41
C VAL A 12 5.36 12.72 -3.47
N GLY A 13 4.04 12.84 -3.28
CA GLY A 13 3.07 12.47 -4.32
C GLY A 13 3.25 13.26 -5.64
N ALA A 14 3.85 14.45 -5.59
CA ALA A 14 4.23 15.23 -6.77
C ALA A 14 5.66 14.91 -7.29
N ALA A 15 6.59 14.56 -6.40
CA ALA A 15 7.98 14.21 -6.73
C ALA A 15 8.19 12.74 -7.12
N CYS A 16 7.25 11.86 -6.81
CA CYS A 16 7.28 10.43 -7.16
C CYS A 16 7.27 10.20 -8.67
N SER A 17 6.84 11.18 -9.49
CA SER A 17 6.79 11.01 -10.95
C SER A 17 8.19 10.70 -11.53
N PRO A 18 9.23 11.54 -11.45
CA PRO A 18 10.51 11.21 -12.11
C PRO A 18 11.31 10.09 -11.42
N GLY A 19 11.28 10.02 -10.08
CA GLY A 19 12.07 9.05 -9.31
C GLY A 19 11.54 7.62 -9.40
N ALA A 20 10.21 7.44 -9.31
CA ALA A 20 9.61 6.11 -9.46
C ALA A 20 9.68 5.60 -10.91
N CYS A 21 9.70 6.49 -11.92
CA CYS A 21 9.99 6.11 -13.32
C CYS A 21 11.36 5.51 -13.50
N LEU A 22 12.38 6.14 -12.91
CA LEU A 22 13.77 5.69 -13.02
C LEU A 22 13.97 4.35 -12.30
N VAL A 23 13.23 4.13 -11.21
CA VAL A 23 13.19 2.84 -10.48
C VAL A 23 12.47 1.77 -11.31
N ALA A 24 11.32 2.09 -11.91
CA ALA A 24 10.57 1.19 -12.79
C ALA A 24 11.40 0.72 -13.98
N ALA A 25 12.03 1.65 -14.71
CA ALA A 25 12.88 1.37 -15.86
C ALA A 25 14.08 0.46 -15.52
N ASN A 26 14.60 0.52 -14.29
CA ASN A 26 15.70 -0.33 -13.85
C ASN A 26 15.26 -1.71 -13.32
N THR A 27 14.00 -1.85 -12.92
CA THR A 27 13.47 -3.03 -12.22
C THR A 27 12.71 -3.95 -13.16
N GLN A 28 11.94 -3.40 -14.10
CA GLN A 28 11.16 -4.15 -15.07
C GLN A 28 12.01 -5.10 -15.94
N PRO A 29 13.17 -4.69 -16.53
CA PRO A 29 13.98 -5.62 -17.32
C PRO A 29 14.59 -6.75 -16.49
N LYS A 30 14.92 -6.49 -15.22
CA LYS A 30 15.45 -7.51 -14.30
C LYS A 30 14.38 -8.54 -13.96
N LEU A 31 13.15 -8.08 -13.68
CA LEU A 31 12.01 -8.94 -13.44
C LEU A 31 11.71 -9.80 -14.66
N HIS A 32 11.61 -9.18 -15.85
CA HIS A 32 11.31 -9.87 -17.09
C HIS A 32 12.31 -11.01 -17.33
N LYS A 33 13.60 -10.68 -17.30
CA LYS A 33 14.69 -11.66 -17.46
C LYS A 33 14.67 -12.76 -16.40
N ALA A 34 14.35 -12.44 -15.14
CA ALA A 34 14.32 -13.42 -14.05
C ALA A 34 13.13 -14.37 -14.16
N VAL A 35 11.98 -13.89 -14.63
CA VAL A 35 10.79 -14.70 -14.92
C VAL A 35 11.01 -15.55 -16.16
N GLU A 36 11.50 -14.96 -17.26
CA GLU A 36 11.85 -15.67 -18.50
C GLU A 36 12.81 -16.82 -18.22
N ALA A 37 13.92 -16.58 -17.51
CA ALA A 37 14.90 -17.62 -17.19
C ALA A 37 14.34 -18.80 -16.37
N ARG A 38 13.21 -18.62 -15.68
CA ARG A 38 12.53 -19.70 -14.93
C ARG A 38 11.42 -20.38 -15.72
N VAL A 39 10.95 -19.75 -16.79
CA VAL A 39 9.92 -20.30 -17.69
C VAL A 39 10.57 -20.95 -18.93
N GLU A 40 11.75 -20.49 -19.35
CA GLU A 40 12.55 -21.08 -20.43
C GLU A 40 13.09 -22.46 -20.02
N GLY A 41 12.35 -23.50 -20.40
CA GLY A 41 12.80 -24.89 -20.27
C GLY A 41 11.68 -25.93 -20.19
N GLU A 42 10.48 -25.52 -19.76
CA GLU A 42 9.35 -26.44 -19.56
C GLU A 42 8.04 -25.85 -20.14
N VAL A 43 7.52 -26.47 -21.20
CA VAL A 43 6.14 -26.23 -21.64
C VAL A 43 5.20 -26.64 -20.50
N GLY A 44 4.57 -25.68 -19.84
CA GLY A 44 3.73 -25.91 -18.66
C GLY A 44 4.37 -25.54 -17.30
N GLY A 45 5.48 -24.79 -17.29
CA GLY A 45 6.06 -24.25 -16.06
C GLY A 45 5.07 -23.43 -15.23
N VAL A 46 5.06 -23.65 -13.91
CA VAL A 46 4.19 -22.95 -12.95
C VAL A 46 4.97 -21.85 -12.25
N VAL A 47 4.44 -20.62 -12.27
CA VAL A 47 5.06 -19.45 -11.64
C VAL A 47 4.19 -18.96 -10.48
N ASP A 48 4.79 -18.76 -9.30
CA ASP A 48 4.13 -18.12 -8.16
C ASP A 48 4.07 -16.59 -8.36
N VAL A 49 2.98 -16.12 -8.98
CA VAL A 49 2.74 -14.69 -9.24
C VAL A 49 2.70 -13.88 -7.94
N HIS A 50 2.13 -14.41 -6.86
CA HIS A 50 2.02 -13.69 -5.59
C HIS A 50 3.40 -13.41 -4.99
N GLY A 51 4.25 -14.45 -4.95
CA GLY A 51 5.63 -14.33 -4.51
C GLY A 51 6.42 -13.30 -5.31
N TRP A 52 6.26 -13.29 -6.64
CA TRP A 52 6.92 -12.32 -7.52
C TRP A 52 6.42 -10.89 -7.33
N MET A 53 5.11 -10.68 -7.28
CA MET A 53 4.56 -9.34 -7.07
C MET A 53 5.00 -8.77 -5.72
N ALA A 54 5.11 -9.60 -4.67
CA ALA A 54 5.64 -9.15 -3.39
C ALA A 54 7.14 -8.77 -3.44
N ARG A 55 7.96 -9.46 -4.26
CA ARG A 55 9.37 -9.09 -4.45
C ARG A 55 9.50 -7.76 -5.21
N VAL A 56 8.71 -7.61 -6.27
CA VAL A 56 8.70 -6.41 -7.11
C VAL A 56 8.29 -5.19 -6.31
N THR A 57 7.17 -5.26 -5.57
CA THR A 57 6.70 -4.12 -4.78
C THR A 57 7.65 -3.78 -3.63
N LEU A 58 8.27 -4.77 -2.99
CA LEU A 58 9.30 -4.51 -1.97
C LEU A 58 10.50 -3.79 -2.57
N GLU A 59 10.98 -4.24 -3.73
CA GLU A 59 12.13 -3.61 -4.38
C GLU A 59 11.80 -2.19 -4.84
N MET A 60 10.61 -1.97 -5.43
CA MET A 60 10.17 -0.64 -5.83
C MET A 60 10.05 0.31 -4.64
N LEU A 61 9.42 -0.11 -3.55
CA LEU A 61 9.34 0.68 -2.32
C LEU A 61 10.71 0.88 -1.68
N GLY A 62 11.58 -0.10 -1.75
CA GLY A 62 12.97 0.02 -1.35
C GLY A 62 13.65 1.15 -2.11
N GLN A 63 13.65 1.11 -3.44
CA GLN A 63 14.39 2.08 -4.23
C GLN A 63 13.72 3.47 -4.22
N ALA A 64 12.41 3.56 -4.48
CA ALA A 64 11.70 4.83 -4.59
C ALA A 64 11.31 5.42 -3.23
N GLY A 65 10.95 4.57 -2.27
CA GLY A 65 10.60 4.99 -0.92
C GLY A 65 11.84 5.24 -0.05
N LEU A 66 12.83 4.36 -0.13
CA LEU A 66 13.94 4.31 0.81
C LEU A 66 15.31 4.43 0.16
N GLY A 67 15.43 4.65 -1.14
CA GLY A 67 16.73 4.63 -1.84
C GLY A 67 17.62 3.44 -1.43
N TYR A 68 17.03 2.26 -1.28
CA TYR A 68 17.67 1.03 -0.81
C TYR A 68 17.20 -0.14 -1.68
N SER A 69 18.10 -1.06 -2.04
CA SER A 69 17.74 -2.26 -2.81
C SER A 69 17.63 -3.45 -1.86
N PHE A 70 16.47 -4.07 -1.80
CA PHE A 70 16.19 -5.24 -0.96
C PHE A 70 16.38 -6.55 -1.72
N ASP A 71 16.19 -6.55 -3.03
CA ASP A 71 16.14 -7.75 -3.85
C ASP A 71 16.88 -7.57 -5.18
N ASN A 72 17.70 -8.56 -5.53
CA ASN A 72 18.44 -8.60 -6.80
C ASN A 72 17.71 -9.43 -7.89
N PHE A 73 16.57 -10.05 -7.56
CA PHE A 73 15.78 -10.98 -8.38
C PHE A 73 16.52 -12.25 -8.87
N ILE A 74 17.76 -12.48 -8.43
CA ILE A 74 18.61 -13.60 -8.86
C ILE A 74 18.46 -14.76 -7.87
N ASP A 75 18.65 -14.49 -6.58
CA ASP A 75 18.59 -15.51 -5.54
C ASP A 75 17.19 -15.54 -4.89
N ASP A 76 16.68 -16.72 -4.51
CA ASP A 76 15.46 -16.83 -3.69
C ASP A 76 15.72 -16.49 -2.20
N SER A 77 16.86 -15.86 -1.90
CA SER A 77 17.20 -15.45 -0.56
C SER A 77 16.36 -14.25 -0.14
N THR A 78 15.26 -14.50 0.55
CA THR A 78 14.59 -13.43 1.31
C THR A 78 15.51 -13.05 2.47
N ASP A 79 15.98 -11.80 2.51
CA ASP A 79 16.69 -11.29 3.67
C ASP A 79 15.76 -11.32 4.91
N ALA A 80 16.34 -11.23 6.12
CA ALA A 80 15.56 -11.33 7.35
C ALA A 80 14.50 -10.21 7.47
N TYR A 81 14.73 -9.08 6.82
CA TYR A 81 13.82 -7.95 6.80
C TYR A 81 12.58 -8.20 5.94
N GLY A 82 12.76 -8.64 4.69
CA GLY A 82 11.67 -9.00 3.77
C GLY A 82 10.79 -10.12 4.33
N ARG A 83 11.37 -11.12 5.01
CA ARG A 83 10.57 -12.13 5.73
C ARG A 83 9.74 -11.53 6.86
N SER A 84 10.32 -10.61 7.63
CA SER A 84 9.62 -9.95 8.75
C SER A 84 8.45 -9.12 8.24
N LEU A 85 8.63 -8.40 7.13
CA LEU A 85 7.56 -7.66 6.45
C LEU A 85 6.42 -8.58 5.99
N LYS A 86 6.74 -9.67 5.28
CA LYS A 86 5.75 -10.65 4.82
C LYS A 86 4.96 -11.30 5.96
N MET A 87 5.63 -11.58 7.08
CA MET A 87 4.99 -12.24 8.24
C MET A 87 4.24 -11.28 9.16
N PHE A 88 4.40 -9.96 9.01
CA PHE A 88 3.82 -8.96 9.91
C PHE A 88 2.30 -9.09 10.02
N PHE A 89 1.56 -8.94 8.92
CA PHE A 89 0.09 -8.99 8.95
C PHE A 89 -0.48 -10.38 9.29
N PRO A 90 0.06 -11.51 8.77
CA PRO A 90 -0.39 -12.83 9.17
C PRO A 90 -0.28 -13.09 10.67
N VAL A 91 0.84 -12.69 11.29
CA VAL A 91 1.02 -12.84 12.74
C VAL A 91 0.13 -11.87 13.51
N LEU A 92 0.01 -10.62 13.04
CA LEU A 92 -0.85 -9.59 13.65
C LEU A 92 -2.32 -10.05 13.72
N SER A 93 -2.82 -10.67 12.65
CA SER A 93 -4.21 -11.16 12.57
C SER A 93 -4.53 -12.25 13.60
N ARG A 94 -3.54 -13.00 14.08
CA ARG A 94 -3.70 -14.03 15.11
C ARG A 94 -3.72 -13.48 16.53
N ILE A 95 -3.32 -12.23 16.72
CA ILE A 95 -3.21 -11.57 18.03
C ILE A 95 -4.06 -10.30 18.13
N ILE A 96 -5.14 -10.19 17.34
CA ILE A 96 -6.03 -9.01 17.29
C ILE A 96 -6.45 -8.47 18.67
N PRO A 97 -6.85 -9.29 19.66
CA PRO A 97 -7.22 -8.78 20.98
C PRO A 97 -6.07 -8.03 21.68
N VAL A 98 -4.83 -8.49 21.48
CA VAL A 98 -3.62 -7.85 22.01
C VAL A 98 -3.39 -6.50 21.32
N VAL A 99 -3.58 -6.45 20.00
CA VAL A 99 -3.43 -5.22 19.19
C VAL A 99 -4.38 -4.12 19.65
N PHE A 100 -5.63 -4.44 19.98
CA PHE A 100 -6.59 -3.46 20.49
C PHE A 100 -6.32 -3.02 21.93
N LEU A 101 -5.62 -3.84 22.72
CA LEU A 101 -5.29 -3.54 24.11
C LEU A 101 -4.04 -2.64 24.23
N ILE A 102 -3.03 -2.88 23.38
CA ILE A 102 -1.73 -2.19 23.43
C ILE A 102 -1.85 -0.66 23.42
N PRO A 103 -2.60 0.00 22.51
CA PRO A 103 -2.70 1.45 22.49
C PRO A 103 -3.25 2.01 23.81
N LYS A 104 -4.27 1.37 24.38
CA LYS A 104 -4.85 1.77 25.68
C LYS A 104 -3.83 1.65 26.81
N LEU A 105 -3.05 0.56 26.81
CA LEU A 105 -1.98 0.36 27.79
C LEU A 105 -0.83 1.36 27.63
N SER A 106 -0.48 1.74 26.40
CA SER A 106 0.61 2.68 26.14
C SER A 106 0.36 4.10 26.65
N TYR A 107 -0.91 4.48 26.89
CA TYR A 107 -1.25 5.76 27.55
C TYR A 107 -0.95 5.76 29.05
N VAL A 108 -0.82 4.59 29.67
CA VAL A 108 -0.71 4.44 31.13
C VAL A 108 0.63 3.83 31.55
N LEU A 109 1.14 2.89 30.76
CA LEU A 109 2.37 2.16 31.05
C LEU A 109 3.53 2.69 30.19
N PRO A 110 4.72 2.87 30.79
CA PRO A 110 5.89 3.24 30.01
C PRO A 110 6.28 2.10 29.05
N LYS A 111 6.77 2.47 27.86
CA LYS A 111 7.14 1.55 26.77
C LYS A 111 7.97 0.35 27.23
N TRP A 112 9.04 0.59 27.99
CA TRP A 112 9.94 -0.48 28.47
C TRP A 112 9.21 -1.56 29.29
N LEU A 113 8.20 -1.16 30.07
CA LEU A 113 7.42 -2.08 30.91
C LEU A 113 6.46 -2.90 30.05
N LEU A 114 5.84 -2.25 29.07
CA LEU A 114 4.96 -2.90 28.11
C LEU A 114 5.72 -3.94 27.28
N GLU A 115 6.90 -3.60 26.76
CA GLU A 115 7.77 -4.51 26.01
C GLU A 115 8.21 -5.70 26.87
N LYS A 116 8.64 -5.44 28.12
CA LYS A 116 9.03 -6.51 29.04
C LYS A 116 7.85 -7.44 29.35
N ALA A 117 6.66 -6.89 29.54
CA ALA A 117 5.44 -7.67 29.75
C ALA A 117 5.11 -8.52 28.52
N LEU A 118 5.10 -7.95 27.31
CA LEU A 118 4.82 -8.66 26.06
C LEU A 118 5.82 -9.80 25.82
N ARG A 119 7.11 -9.59 26.09
CA ARG A 119 8.15 -10.63 25.97
C ARG A 119 7.99 -11.76 26.98
N ALA A 120 7.42 -11.47 28.15
CA ALA A 120 7.16 -12.46 29.18
C ALA A 120 5.91 -13.31 28.88
N VAL A 121 5.02 -12.88 27.97
CA VAL A 121 3.82 -13.63 27.60
C VAL A 121 4.24 -14.97 26.96
N PRO A 122 3.80 -16.12 27.50
CA PRO A 122 4.14 -17.44 26.95
C PRO A 122 3.25 -17.79 25.74
N HIS A 123 3.11 -16.88 24.77
CA HIS A 123 2.34 -17.07 23.54
C HIS A 123 3.26 -16.99 22.32
N ALA A 124 3.22 -18.01 21.46
CA ALA A 124 4.13 -18.13 20.31
C ALA A 124 4.00 -16.94 19.35
N ASP A 125 2.79 -16.57 18.94
CA ASP A 125 2.59 -15.45 18.01
C ASP A 125 2.96 -14.08 18.61
N VAL A 126 2.81 -13.88 19.93
CA VAL A 126 3.24 -12.63 20.58
C VAL A 126 4.76 -12.53 20.57
N LYS A 127 5.46 -13.62 20.90
CA LYS A 127 6.93 -13.68 20.82
C LYS A 127 7.41 -13.49 19.38
N HIS A 128 6.73 -14.10 18.41
CA HIS A 128 7.05 -13.95 17.00
C HIS A 128 6.86 -12.50 16.53
N MET A 129 5.77 -11.84 16.94
CA MET A 129 5.55 -10.42 16.67
C MET A 129 6.66 -9.54 17.26
N MET A 130 7.11 -9.82 18.48
CA MET A 130 8.24 -9.09 19.07
C MET A 130 9.53 -9.28 18.25
N GLN A 131 9.82 -10.49 17.76
CA GLN A 131 10.99 -10.76 16.91
C GLN A 131 10.90 -10.05 15.55
N ILE A 132 9.70 -10.02 14.95
CA ILE A 132 9.42 -9.25 13.72
C ILE A 132 9.69 -7.77 13.97
N SER A 133 9.13 -7.21 15.05
CA SER A 133 9.33 -5.82 15.43
C SER A 133 10.80 -5.47 15.67
N ASP A 134 11.55 -6.34 16.36
CA ASP A 134 12.98 -6.14 16.63
C ASP A 134 13.79 -6.12 15.33
N THR A 135 13.55 -7.10 14.45
CA THR A 135 14.24 -7.20 13.15
C THR A 135 13.93 -5.97 12.30
N MET A 136 12.66 -5.57 12.24
CA MET A 136 12.24 -4.40 11.47
C MET A 136 12.84 -3.10 12.00
N ALA A 137 12.82 -2.89 13.33
CA ALA A 137 13.38 -1.70 13.95
C ALA A 137 14.91 -1.61 13.72
N GLN A 138 15.63 -2.71 13.93
CA GLN A 138 17.07 -2.75 13.75
C GLN A 138 17.47 -2.40 12.30
N ARG A 139 16.90 -3.09 11.31
CA ARG A 139 17.24 -2.88 9.90
C ARG A 139 16.81 -1.51 9.39
N SER A 140 15.67 -1.00 9.86
CA SER A 140 15.23 0.35 9.52
C SER A 140 16.19 1.42 10.07
N LEU A 141 16.69 1.22 11.29
CA LEU A 141 17.66 2.13 11.89
C LEU A 141 19.01 2.11 11.14
N GLU A 142 19.49 0.94 10.73
CA GLU A 142 20.69 0.79 9.90
C GLU A 142 20.56 1.62 8.60
N ILE A 143 19.46 1.43 7.87
CA ILE A 143 19.19 2.15 6.61
C ILE A 143 19.09 3.67 6.83
N ILE A 144 18.39 4.11 7.88
CA ILE A 144 18.27 5.53 8.21
C ILE A 144 19.63 6.15 8.55
N ASN A 145 20.46 5.46 9.32
CA ASN A 145 21.78 5.96 9.71
C ASN A 145 22.76 6.02 8.55
N GLU A 146 22.74 5.04 7.65
CA GLU A 146 23.50 5.07 6.40
C GLU A 146 23.10 6.29 5.55
N LYS A 147 21.80 6.55 5.41
CA LYS A 147 21.30 7.73 4.69
C LYS A 147 21.68 9.04 5.34
N LYS A 148 21.53 9.17 6.67
CA LYS A 148 21.95 10.37 7.40
C LYS A 148 23.45 10.64 7.16
N SER A 149 24.26 9.59 7.19
CA SER A 149 25.70 9.69 6.93
C SER A 149 26.00 10.11 5.49
N ALA A 150 25.23 9.64 4.51
CA ALA A 150 25.35 10.06 3.10
C ALA A 150 24.93 11.52 2.91
N LEU A 151 23.83 11.96 3.51
CA LEU A 151 23.37 13.36 3.50
C LEU A 151 24.42 14.32 4.05
N LEU A 152 25.14 13.94 5.11
CA LEU A 152 26.21 14.74 5.70
C LEU A 152 27.44 14.88 4.79
N LYS A 153 27.68 13.93 3.89
CA LYS A 153 28.79 13.95 2.93
C LYS A 153 28.53 14.83 1.70
N GLY A 154 27.31 15.37 1.56
CA GLY A 154 26.92 16.26 0.47
C GLY A 154 26.29 15.55 -0.73
N ASP A 155 25.81 16.34 -1.69
CA ASP A 155 24.98 15.86 -2.81
C ASP A 155 25.71 14.87 -3.74
N GLU A 156 27.04 14.91 -3.85
CA GLU A 156 27.82 13.93 -4.60
C GLU A 156 27.70 12.50 -4.01
N ALA A 157 27.63 12.37 -2.69
CA ALA A 157 27.46 11.06 -2.05
C ALA A 157 26.04 10.50 -2.25
N LEU A 158 25.03 11.36 -2.41
CA LEU A 158 23.65 10.97 -2.70
C LEU A 158 23.44 10.58 -4.16
N ALA A 159 24.18 11.21 -5.09
CA ALA A 159 24.12 10.89 -6.51
C ALA A 159 24.57 9.46 -6.83
N HIS A 160 25.40 8.86 -5.98
CA HIS A 160 25.84 7.48 -6.09
C HIS A 160 24.95 6.46 -5.34
N GLN A 161 23.92 6.93 -4.62
CA GLN A 161 22.95 6.05 -3.96
C GLN A 161 21.74 5.79 -4.86
N VAL A 162 21.11 4.63 -4.64
CA VAL A 162 19.83 4.27 -5.25
C VAL A 162 18.81 5.38 -4.97
N GLY A 163 18.11 5.83 -6.01
CA GLY A 163 17.13 6.92 -5.92
C GLY A 163 17.73 8.34 -5.93
N GLU A 164 19.06 8.50 -6.05
CA GLU A 164 19.76 9.79 -6.21
C GLU A 164 19.38 10.87 -5.17
N GLY A 165 19.01 10.45 -3.95
CA GLY A 165 18.53 11.35 -2.91
C GLY A 165 17.17 12.01 -3.17
N LYS A 166 16.41 11.51 -4.15
CA LYS A 166 15.02 11.89 -4.49
C LYS A 166 13.98 10.93 -3.90
N ASP A 167 14.41 9.93 -3.13
CA ASP A 167 13.53 9.00 -2.42
C ASP A 167 12.81 9.65 -1.22
N ILE A 168 11.70 9.03 -0.80
CA ILE A 168 10.83 9.54 0.27
C ILE A 168 11.62 9.76 1.57
N MET A 169 12.49 8.82 1.95
CA MET A 169 13.28 8.96 3.17
C MET A 169 14.33 10.06 3.07
N SER A 170 15.00 10.23 1.94
CA SER A 170 15.92 11.35 1.73
C SER A 170 15.19 12.70 1.85
N LEU A 171 13.99 12.82 1.28
CA LEU A 171 13.16 14.02 1.41
C LEU A 171 12.70 14.24 2.84
N LEU A 172 12.28 13.19 3.55
CA LEU A 172 11.88 13.26 4.96
C LEU A 172 13.06 13.68 5.85
N LEU A 173 14.25 13.11 5.65
CA LEU A 173 15.45 13.46 6.41
C LEU A 173 15.90 14.90 6.17
N LYS A 174 15.86 15.37 4.90
CA LYS A 174 16.13 16.77 4.55
C LYS A 174 15.13 17.72 5.22
N ALA A 175 13.83 17.41 5.14
CA ALA A 175 12.79 18.19 5.80
C ALA A 175 12.95 18.19 7.33
N ASN A 176 13.28 17.03 7.92
CA ASN A 176 13.50 16.89 9.35
C ASN A 176 14.71 17.69 9.85
N THR A 177 15.76 17.80 9.04
CA THR A 177 16.96 18.58 9.36
C THR A 177 16.68 20.09 9.32
N ALA A 178 15.79 20.52 8.41
CA ALA A 178 15.37 21.91 8.27
C ALA A 178 14.23 22.32 9.22
N ALA A 179 13.61 21.37 9.91
CA ALA A 179 12.48 21.62 10.81
C ALA A 179 12.92 22.31 12.11
N SER A 180 11.97 22.99 12.75
CA SER A 180 12.18 23.50 14.11
C SER A 180 12.33 22.35 15.10
N GLU A 181 13.03 22.56 16.22
CA GLU A 181 13.21 21.51 17.24
C GLU A 181 11.88 20.97 17.80
N ALA A 182 10.81 21.77 17.78
CA ALA A 182 9.48 21.35 18.19
C ALA A 182 8.78 20.40 17.20
N GLU A 183 9.19 20.42 15.93
CA GLU A 183 8.59 19.62 14.86
C GLU A 183 9.53 18.51 14.37
N LYS A 184 10.76 18.48 14.87
CA LYS A 184 11.77 17.50 14.49
C LYS A 184 11.41 16.12 15.01
N HIS A 185 11.34 15.17 14.09
CA HIS A 185 11.16 13.76 14.39
C HIS A 185 12.43 13.17 15.00
N THR A 186 12.23 12.41 16.06
CA THR A 186 13.23 11.53 16.66
C THR A 186 13.57 10.35 15.75
N ASP A 187 14.68 9.67 16.02
CA ASP A 187 15.08 8.48 15.26
C ASP A 187 14.04 7.36 15.35
N GLU A 188 13.39 7.22 16.50
CA GLU A 188 12.29 6.28 16.68
C GLU A 188 11.09 6.63 15.78
N GLU A 189 10.72 7.90 15.69
CA GLU A 189 9.64 8.34 14.81
C GLU A 189 9.99 8.17 13.34
N LEU A 190 11.24 8.40 12.93
CA LEU A 190 11.70 8.16 11.57
C LEU A 190 11.64 6.66 11.21
N VAL A 191 12.07 5.78 12.11
CA VAL A 191 11.94 4.32 11.96
C VAL A 191 10.47 3.91 11.84
N ALA A 192 9.60 4.50 12.65
CA ALA A 192 8.16 4.26 12.58
C ALA A 192 7.53 4.71 11.24
N GLN A 193 7.96 5.87 10.71
CA GLN A 193 7.50 6.33 9.38
C GLN A 193 7.96 5.41 8.27
N MET A 194 9.25 5.02 8.27
CA MET A 194 9.80 4.06 7.31
C MET A 194 9.02 2.74 7.33
N THR A 195 8.80 2.18 8.52
CA THR A 195 8.00 0.96 8.70
C THR A 195 6.58 1.12 8.16
N THR A 196 5.94 2.25 8.43
CA THR A 196 4.56 2.54 7.98
C THR A 196 4.48 2.60 6.45
N ILE A 197 5.44 3.25 5.79
CA ILE A 197 5.48 3.37 4.32
C ILE A 197 5.62 1.99 3.67
N ILE A 198 6.57 1.18 4.16
CA ILE A 198 6.85 -0.13 3.57
C ILE A 198 5.69 -1.09 3.77
N LEU A 199 5.19 -1.23 5.00
CA LEU A 199 4.05 -2.12 5.28
C LEU A 199 2.78 -1.66 4.54
N GLY A 200 2.56 -0.34 4.46
CA GLY A 200 1.40 0.23 3.80
C GLY A 200 1.39 -0.01 2.29
N GLY A 201 2.55 0.14 1.63
CA GLY A 201 2.67 -0.01 0.18
C GLY A 201 2.84 -1.47 -0.28
N MET A 202 3.68 -2.26 0.40
CA MET A 202 4.17 -3.52 -0.15
C MET A 202 3.06 -4.54 -0.35
N GLU A 203 2.32 -4.81 0.73
CA GLU A 203 1.30 -5.86 0.77
C GLU A 203 0.03 -5.46 0.00
N THR A 204 -0.32 -4.18 0.00
CA THR A 204 -1.53 -3.72 -0.69
C THR A 204 -1.33 -3.69 -2.21
N THR A 205 -0.21 -3.15 -2.70
CA THR A 205 0.10 -3.14 -4.13
C THR A 205 0.30 -4.56 -4.66
N SER A 206 1.04 -5.43 -3.95
CA SER A 206 1.36 -6.78 -4.46
C SER A 206 0.09 -7.62 -4.64
N ASN A 207 -0.85 -7.53 -3.69
CA ASN A 207 -2.13 -8.22 -3.77
C ASN A 207 -3.03 -7.65 -4.88
N ALA A 208 -3.00 -6.33 -5.12
CA ALA A 208 -3.72 -5.72 -6.24
C ALA A 208 -3.16 -6.19 -7.59
N LEU A 209 -1.84 -6.13 -7.78
CA LEU A 209 -1.15 -6.62 -8.98
C LEU A 209 -1.44 -8.10 -9.23
N CYS A 210 -1.29 -8.94 -8.20
CA CYS A 210 -1.58 -10.37 -8.30
C CYS A 210 -3.02 -10.63 -8.75
N ARG A 211 -3.98 -9.83 -8.24
CA ARG A 211 -5.39 -9.96 -8.64
C ARG A 211 -5.62 -9.50 -10.08
N ILE A 212 -5.00 -8.40 -10.51
CA ILE A 212 -5.10 -7.91 -11.89
C ILE A 212 -4.57 -8.95 -12.87
N ILE A 213 -3.37 -9.48 -12.64
CA ILE A 213 -2.76 -10.51 -13.49
C ILE A 213 -3.66 -11.74 -13.57
N HIS A 214 -4.21 -12.18 -12.43
CA HIS A 214 -5.14 -13.31 -12.40
C HIS A 214 -6.40 -13.05 -13.22
N LEU A 215 -7.03 -11.88 -13.08
CA LEU A 215 -8.24 -11.53 -13.85
C LEU A 215 -7.95 -11.38 -15.34
N LEU A 216 -6.79 -10.83 -15.72
CA LEU A 216 -6.37 -10.76 -17.12
C LEU A 216 -6.14 -12.15 -17.72
N ALA A 217 -5.58 -13.09 -16.93
CA ALA A 217 -5.39 -14.47 -17.36
C ALA A 217 -6.73 -15.22 -17.57
N GLU A 218 -7.76 -14.88 -16.78
CA GLU A 218 -9.11 -15.45 -16.91
C GLU A 218 -9.96 -14.78 -18.01
N ASN A 219 -9.58 -13.59 -18.49
CA ASN A 219 -10.32 -12.81 -19.50
C ASN A 219 -9.41 -12.42 -20.68
N PRO A 220 -9.07 -13.37 -21.58
CA PRO A 220 -8.11 -13.14 -22.66
C PRO A 220 -8.48 -11.99 -23.60
N GLU A 221 -9.77 -11.74 -23.82
CA GLU A 221 -10.27 -10.63 -24.63
C GLU A 221 -9.96 -9.26 -24.02
N VAL A 222 -10.03 -9.15 -22.68
CA VAL A 222 -9.65 -7.94 -21.95
C VAL A 222 -8.13 -7.77 -21.99
N GLN A 223 -7.37 -8.85 -21.81
CA GLN A 223 -5.91 -8.84 -21.93
C GLN A 223 -5.44 -8.38 -23.31
N GLU A 224 -6.04 -8.89 -24.39
CA GLU A 224 -5.67 -8.53 -25.76
C GLU A 224 -5.99 -7.06 -26.06
N ARG A 225 -7.13 -6.57 -25.57
CA ARG A 225 -7.50 -5.16 -25.70
C ARG A 225 -6.53 -4.25 -24.94
N LEU A 226 -6.10 -4.63 -23.74
CA LEU A 226 -5.07 -3.90 -22.98
C LEU A 226 -3.74 -3.86 -23.75
N ARG A 227 -3.29 -5.01 -24.29
CA ARG A 227 -2.08 -5.06 -25.12
C ARG A 227 -2.16 -4.15 -26.34
N THR A 228 -3.33 -4.09 -26.97
CA THR A 228 -3.59 -3.20 -28.11
C THR A 228 -3.45 -1.74 -27.69
N GLU A 229 -4.06 -1.32 -26.57
CA GLU A 229 -3.93 0.05 -26.04
C GLU A 229 -2.46 0.42 -25.75
N ILE A 230 -1.71 -0.50 -25.13
CA ILE A 230 -0.28 -0.29 -24.85
C ILE A 230 0.53 -0.16 -26.14
N ALA A 231 0.30 -1.03 -27.13
CA ALA A 231 0.98 -0.99 -28.42
C ALA A 231 0.68 0.30 -29.20
N GLU A 232 -0.58 0.75 -29.21
CA GLU A 232 -1.00 1.99 -29.87
C GLU A 232 -0.40 3.25 -29.22
N ALA A 233 -0.14 3.22 -27.92
CA ALA A 233 0.58 4.28 -27.21
C ALA A 233 2.08 4.35 -27.55
N GLY A 234 2.56 3.50 -28.47
CA GLY A 234 3.98 3.37 -28.83
C GLY A 234 4.75 2.42 -27.90
N GLY A 235 4.05 1.62 -27.11
CA GLY A 235 4.63 0.78 -26.07
C GLY A 235 5.21 -0.55 -26.58
N GLY A 236 6.54 -0.65 -26.49
CA GLY A 236 7.28 -1.88 -26.19
C GLY A 236 7.76 -1.86 -24.72
N GLU A 237 8.99 -2.27 -24.43
CA GLU A 237 9.55 -2.28 -23.05
C GLU A 237 9.74 -0.88 -22.42
N ASP A 238 9.69 0.21 -23.20
CA ASP A 238 10.06 1.57 -22.77
C ASP A 238 8.94 2.63 -22.90
N LEU A 239 7.69 2.32 -22.51
CA LEU A 239 6.62 3.34 -22.53
C LEU A 239 6.89 4.43 -21.46
N PRO A 240 6.97 5.73 -21.82
CA PRO A 240 7.15 6.80 -20.85
C PRO A 240 5.99 6.86 -19.85
N TYR A 241 6.30 7.15 -18.59
CA TYR A 241 5.30 7.23 -17.52
C TYR A 241 4.16 8.18 -17.80
N ASP A 242 4.46 9.37 -18.32
CA ASP A 242 3.44 10.37 -18.60
C ASP A 242 2.43 9.86 -19.64
N ASP A 243 2.79 8.86 -20.43
CA ASP A 243 1.90 8.23 -21.40
C ASP A 243 1.22 7.00 -20.81
N LEU A 244 1.93 6.20 -20.01
CA LEU A 244 1.37 5.07 -19.25
C LEU A 244 0.21 5.49 -18.34
N VAL A 245 0.32 6.63 -17.64
CA VAL A 245 -0.74 7.09 -16.74
C VAL A 245 -1.96 7.66 -17.44
N LYS A 246 -1.89 7.88 -18.76
CA LYS A 246 -3.00 8.38 -19.59
C LYS A 246 -3.79 7.26 -20.26
N LEU A 247 -3.38 6.00 -20.12
CA LEU A 247 -4.03 4.86 -20.75
C LEU A 247 -5.39 4.58 -20.10
N PRO A 248 -6.51 4.87 -20.78
CA PRO A 248 -7.84 4.84 -20.16
C PRO A 248 -8.31 3.42 -19.83
N TYR A 249 -7.96 2.41 -20.62
CA TYR A 249 -8.38 1.03 -20.37
C TYR A 249 -7.56 0.38 -19.27
N LEU A 250 -6.25 0.62 -19.22
CA LEU A 250 -5.41 0.26 -18.08
C LEU A 250 -5.93 0.87 -16.77
N GLU A 251 -6.28 2.17 -16.78
CA GLU A 251 -6.91 2.82 -15.63
C GLU A 251 -8.24 2.15 -15.25
N ALA A 252 -9.07 1.82 -16.23
CA ALA A 252 -10.35 1.14 -16.02
C ALA A 252 -10.18 -0.25 -15.39
N ILE A 253 -9.18 -1.02 -15.82
CA ILE A 253 -8.82 -2.34 -15.26
C ILE A 253 -8.40 -2.20 -13.80
N CYS A 254 -7.53 -1.22 -13.50
CA CYS A 254 -7.11 -0.94 -12.13
C CYS A 254 -8.32 -0.58 -11.26
N HIS A 255 -9.21 0.29 -11.77
CA HIS A 255 -10.35 0.74 -11.01
C HIS A 255 -11.36 -0.38 -10.74
N GLU A 256 -11.71 -1.15 -11.76
CA GLU A 256 -12.66 -2.24 -11.61
C GLU A 256 -12.15 -3.36 -10.72
N THR A 257 -10.84 -3.66 -10.81
CA THR A 257 -10.23 -4.65 -9.92
C THR A 257 -10.28 -4.19 -8.46
N MET A 258 -9.95 -2.92 -8.19
CA MET A 258 -10.00 -2.37 -6.83
C MET A 258 -11.43 -2.21 -6.30
N ARG A 259 -12.43 -2.06 -7.19
CA ARG A 259 -13.86 -2.05 -6.81
C ARG A 259 -14.25 -3.39 -6.19
N LEU A 260 -13.98 -4.50 -6.89
CA LEU A 260 -14.36 -5.84 -6.46
C LEU A 260 -13.41 -6.46 -5.43
N TYR A 261 -12.11 -6.21 -5.56
CA TYR A 261 -11.04 -6.89 -4.84
C TYR A 261 -10.09 -5.90 -4.14
N ALA A 262 -10.66 -4.94 -3.41
CA ALA A 262 -9.86 -4.02 -2.60
C ALA A 262 -8.97 -4.79 -1.61
N PRO A 263 -7.62 -4.61 -1.63
CA PRO A 263 -6.72 -5.25 -0.68
C PRO A 263 -7.04 -4.87 0.77
N GLY A 264 -7.43 -3.62 1.01
CA GLY A 264 -7.99 -3.17 2.28
C GLY A 264 -9.51 -3.20 2.26
N GLN A 265 -10.13 -4.14 2.96
CA GLN A 265 -11.60 -4.29 2.99
C GLN A 265 -12.30 -3.35 3.97
N PHE A 266 -11.63 -3.01 5.07
CA PHE A 266 -12.20 -2.22 6.15
C PHE A 266 -11.38 -0.97 6.42
N ILE A 267 -12.09 0.15 6.61
CA ILE A 267 -11.50 1.37 7.15
C ILE A 267 -12.03 1.56 8.58
N PRO A 268 -11.22 1.35 9.63
CA PRO A 268 -11.64 1.61 11.00
C PRO A 268 -11.71 3.11 11.28
N ARG A 269 -12.72 3.50 12.05
CA ARG A 269 -12.90 4.84 12.64
C ARG A 269 -13.36 4.68 14.09
N GLU A 270 -13.02 5.65 14.93
CA GLU A 270 -13.57 5.75 16.28
C GLU A 270 -14.36 7.06 16.40
N ALA A 271 -15.56 6.99 16.97
CA ALA A 271 -16.36 8.18 17.24
C ALA A 271 -15.69 9.04 18.33
N ALA A 272 -15.09 10.17 17.94
CA ALA A 272 -14.39 11.05 18.88
C ALA A 272 -15.33 11.72 19.92
N LYS A 273 -16.62 11.81 19.59
CA LYS A 273 -17.70 12.33 20.44
C LYS A 273 -19.00 11.63 20.08
N ASP A 274 -20.00 11.75 20.96
CA ASP A 274 -21.37 11.35 20.65
C ASP A 274 -21.81 12.05 19.36
N THR A 275 -22.32 11.27 18.42
CA THR A 275 -22.71 11.75 17.10
C THR A 275 -23.89 10.94 16.58
N THR A 276 -24.43 11.35 15.43
CA THR A 276 -25.50 10.62 14.76
C THR A 276 -25.08 10.41 13.31
N LEU A 277 -25.19 9.18 12.82
CA LEU A 277 -24.87 8.83 11.44
C LEU A 277 -26.16 8.79 10.62
N PRO A 278 -26.27 9.58 9.54
CA PRO A 278 -27.40 9.47 8.62
C PRO A 278 -27.32 8.13 7.87
N LEU A 279 -28.46 7.48 7.70
CA LEU A 279 -28.58 6.27 6.88
C LEU A 279 -28.84 6.66 5.43
N LEU A 280 -28.23 5.92 4.50
CA LEU A 280 -28.47 6.12 3.06
C LEU A 280 -29.93 5.86 2.69
N GLN A 281 -30.56 4.91 3.37
CA GLN A 281 -31.98 4.57 3.21
C GLN A 281 -32.61 4.41 4.60
N PRO A 282 -33.89 4.79 4.79
CA PRO A 282 -34.59 4.56 6.04
C PRO A 282 -34.63 3.06 6.38
N MET A 283 -34.36 2.72 7.64
CA MET A 283 -34.40 1.34 8.13
C MET A 283 -35.56 1.15 9.11
N ARG A 284 -36.18 -0.04 9.08
CA ARG A 284 -37.20 -0.42 10.05
C ARG A 284 -36.56 -1.14 11.23
N THR A 285 -36.81 -0.65 12.43
CA THR A 285 -36.35 -1.25 13.69
C THR A 285 -37.23 -2.44 14.09
N ARG A 286 -36.82 -3.17 15.13
CA ARG A 286 -37.58 -4.31 15.69
C ARG A 286 -38.92 -3.91 16.27
N ASP A 287 -39.06 -2.68 16.76
CA ASP A 287 -40.33 -2.13 17.27
C ASP A 287 -41.25 -1.60 16.16
N GLY A 288 -40.82 -1.69 14.90
CA GLY A 288 -41.60 -1.29 13.73
C GLY A 288 -41.50 0.19 13.36
N SER A 289 -40.78 1.01 14.13
CA SER A 289 -40.47 2.40 13.79
C SER A 289 -39.49 2.48 12.61
N VAL A 290 -39.53 3.61 11.90
CA VAL A 290 -38.63 3.89 10.78
C VAL A 290 -37.62 4.92 11.26
N VAL A 291 -36.34 4.60 11.13
CA VAL A 291 -35.23 5.49 11.48
C VAL A 291 -34.45 5.87 10.23
N THR A 292 -34.05 7.14 10.15
CA THR A 292 -33.22 7.69 9.06
C THR A 292 -31.79 7.97 9.51
N GLU A 293 -31.50 7.78 10.79
CA GLU A 293 -30.22 8.07 11.41
C GLU A 293 -30.00 7.15 12.62
N VAL A 294 -28.73 6.92 12.97
CA VAL A 294 -28.34 6.05 14.09
C VAL A 294 -27.45 6.83 15.06
N PRO A 295 -27.82 6.94 16.35
CA PRO A 295 -26.96 7.54 17.35
C PRO A 295 -25.74 6.64 17.60
N VAL A 296 -24.56 7.26 17.60
CA VAL A 296 -23.26 6.61 17.81
C VAL A 296 -22.57 7.28 19.00
N PRO A 297 -22.51 6.61 20.16
CA PRO A 297 -21.79 7.11 21.32
C PRO A 297 -20.29 7.28 21.06
N LYS A 298 -19.65 8.19 21.80
CA LYS A 298 -18.21 8.37 21.85
C LYS A 298 -17.50 7.05 22.15
N GLY A 299 -16.38 6.81 21.47
CA GLY A 299 -15.57 5.60 21.62
C GLY A 299 -16.09 4.39 20.85
N THR A 300 -17.20 4.52 20.12
CA THR A 300 -17.70 3.45 19.26
C THR A 300 -16.77 3.26 18.06
N MET A 301 -16.29 2.03 17.88
CA MET A 301 -15.54 1.63 16.69
C MET A 301 -16.49 1.37 15.52
N LEU A 302 -16.26 2.06 14.42
CA LEU A 302 -16.97 1.91 13.16
C LEU A 302 -16.04 1.25 12.14
N LEU A 303 -16.50 0.19 11.49
CA LEU A 303 -15.78 -0.46 10.41
C LEU A 303 -16.49 -0.14 9.09
N LEU A 304 -15.92 0.75 8.29
CA LEU A 304 -16.46 1.05 6.97
C LEU A 304 -16.08 -0.10 6.02
N HIS A 305 -17.08 -0.83 5.54
CA HIS A 305 -16.88 -2.00 4.69
C HIS A 305 -16.85 -1.59 3.21
N LEU A 306 -15.65 -1.37 2.68
CA LEU A 306 -15.44 -0.86 1.32
C LEU A 306 -16.00 -1.81 0.25
N THR A 307 -15.72 -3.11 0.36
CA THR A 307 -16.24 -4.11 -0.58
C THR A 307 -17.76 -4.11 -0.60
N GLY A 308 -18.40 -4.04 0.58
CA GLY A 308 -19.86 -3.95 0.66
C GLY A 308 -20.44 -2.71 -0.01
N CYS A 309 -19.78 -1.56 0.10
CA CYS A 309 -20.16 -0.35 -0.63
C CYS A 309 -19.96 -0.49 -2.14
N ASN A 310 -18.84 -1.10 -2.54
CA ASN A 310 -18.44 -1.25 -3.94
C ASN A 310 -19.18 -2.38 -4.68
N THR A 311 -19.90 -3.25 -3.96
CA THR A 311 -20.77 -4.28 -4.52
C THR A 311 -22.23 -4.07 -4.10
N ASN A 312 -22.61 -2.85 -3.69
CA ASN A 312 -23.99 -2.55 -3.37
C ASN A 312 -24.81 -2.47 -4.67
N ARG A 313 -25.81 -3.35 -4.80
CA ARG A 313 -26.71 -3.43 -5.96
C ARG A 313 -27.42 -2.10 -6.26
N ASP A 314 -27.82 -1.35 -5.24
CA ASP A 314 -28.52 -0.06 -5.44
C ASP A 314 -27.59 1.03 -6.01
N LEU A 315 -26.28 0.85 -5.88
CA LEU A 315 -25.27 1.78 -6.36
C LEU A 315 -24.68 1.34 -7.71
N TRP A 316 -24.44 0.03 -7.87
CA TRP A 316 -23.70 -0.54 -8.99
C TRP A 316 -24.56 -1.28 -10.00
N GLY A 317 -25.85 -1.49 -9.72
CA GLY A 317 -26.78 -2.22 -10.58
C GLY A 317 -26.73 -3.73 -10.35
N ASP A 318 -27.43 -4.46 -11.22
CA ASP A 318 -27.55 -5.93 -11.14
C ASP A 318 -26.24 -6.66 -11.48
N ASP A 319 -25.34 -6.02 -12.22
CA ASP A 319 -24.02 -6.54 -12.59
C ASP A 319 -22.94 -6.20 -11.53
N MET A 320 -23.33 -5.93 -10.28
CA MET A 320 -22.42 -5.44 -9.23
C MET A 320 -21.27 -6.40 -8.89
N TYR A 321 -21.39 -7.69 -9.17
CA TYR A 321 -20.33 -8.68 -8.95
C TYR A 321 -19.55 -9.01 -10.22
N GLU A 322 -19.95 -8.50 -11.38
CA GLU A 322 -19.23 -8.71 -12.63
C GLU A 322 -18.00 -7.80 -12.69
N TRP A 323 -16.85 -8.37 -13.04
CA TRP A 323 -15.64 -7.61 -13.32
C TRP A 323 -15.70 -7.08 -14.75
N LYS A 324 -16.04 -5.80 -14.88
CA LYS A 324 -16.29 -5.14 -16.17
C LYS A 324 -15.55 -3.80 -16.26
N PRO A 325 -14.29 -3.78 -16.73
CA PRO A 325 -13.51 -2.56 -16.86
C PRO A 325 -14.23 -1.43 -17.63
N GLU A 326 -15.02 -1.77 -18.65
CA GLU A 326 -15.77 -0.84 -19.49
C GLU A 326 -16.67 0.13 -18.70
N ARG A 327 -17.05 -0.24 -17.47
CA ARG A 327 -17.80 0.60 -16.53
C ARG A 327 -17.13 1.96 -16.30
N TRP A 328 -15.80 2.01 -16.35
CA TRP A 328 -15.01 3.20 -16.06
C TRP A 328 -14.66 4.04 -17.30
N LEU A 329 -15.01 3.56 -18.50
CA LEU A 329 -14.82 4.31 -19.75
C LEU A 329 -15.98 5.27 -20.05
N GLY A 330 -17.11 5.07 -19.40
CA GLY A 330 -18.33 5.85 -19.58
C GLY A 330 -18.69 6.69 -18.35
N LYS A 331 -19.91 7.21 -18.34
CA LYS A 331 -20.46 7.89 -17.18
C LYS A 331 -20.88 6.85 -16.13
N LEU A 332 -20.33 6.97 -14.92
CA LEU A 332 -20.70 6.14 -13.78
C LEU A 332 -22.15 6.40 -13.32
N PRO A 333 -22.80 5.44 -12.61
CA PRO A 333 -24.14 5.62 -12.07
C PRO A 333 -24.26 6.87 -11.18
N SER A 334 -25.28 7.70 -11.42
CA SER A 334 -25.51 8.94 -10.64
C SER A 334 -25.80 8.69 -9.15
N ALA A 335 -26.19 7.46 -8.79
CA ALA A 335 -26.34 7.04 -7.41
C ALA A 335 -25.03 7.17 -6.61
N LEU A 336 -23.87 7.05 -7.28
CA LEU A 336 -22.56 7.18 -6.64
C LEU A 336 -22.26 8.64 -6.22
N ASP A 337 -22.77 9.63 -6.95
CA ASP A 337 -22.58 11.05 -6.64
C ASP A 337 -23.15 11.41 -5.26
N GLY A 338 -24.32 10.84 -4.93
CA GLY A 338 -24.99 11.04 -3.65
C GLY A 338 -24.46 10.17 -2.51
N ALA A 339 -23.85 9.03 -2.82
CA ALA A 339 -23.43 8.03 -1.83
C ALA A 339 -22.21 8.48 -0.99
N ARG A 340 -21.41 9.44 -1.48
CA ARG A 340 -20.21 9.99 -0.81
C ARG A 340 -19.30 8.89 -0.24
N ILE A 341 -19.21 7.75 -0.92
CA ILE A 341 -18.35 6.64 -0.49
C ILE A 341 -16.92 7.15 -0.58
N PRO A 342 -16.14 7.10 0.52
CA PRO A 342 -14.73 7.39 0.42
C PRO A 342 -14.14 6.41 -0.59
N GLY A 343 -13.63 6.94 -1.70
CA GLY A 343 -13.09 6.10 -2.76
C GLY A 343 -12.02 5.18 -2.17
N VAL A 344 -11.90 3.98 -2.74
CA VAL A 344 -10.82 3.01 -2.46
C VAL A 344 -9.43 3.68 -2.57
N TYR A 345 -9.39 4.83 -3.25
CA TYR A 345 -8.25 5.62 -3.69
C TYR A 345 -7.88 6.80 -2.77
N SER A 346 -8.47 6.89 -1.57
CA SER A 346 -8.25 8.01 -0.63
C SER A 346 -6.97 7.89 0.22
N ASN A 347 -6.08 6.94 -0.09
CA ASN A 347 -4.80 6.76 0.62
C ASN A 347 -3.68 7.61 -0.03
N ILE A 348 -2.80 8.16 0.82
CA ILE A 348 -1.64 8.96 0.43
C ILE A 348 -0.66 8.23 -0.50
N GLY A 349 -0.57 6.90 -0.39
CA GLY A 349 0.23 6.04 -1.27
C GLY A 349 -0.48 5.63 -2.55
N PHE A 350 -1.74 6.02 -2.77
CA PHE A 350 -2.53 5.47 -3.88
C PHE A 350 -1.95 5.82 -5.25
N LYS A 351 -1.51 7.06 -5.49
CA LYS A 351 -0.90 7.42 -6.78
C LYS A 351 0.37 6.61 -7.05
N PHE A 352 1.13 6.32 -6.01
CA PHE A 352 2.33 5.49 -6.09
C PHE A 352 1.95 4.02 -6.34
N ALA A 353 1.01 3.46 -5.60
CA ALA A 353 0.52 2.10 -5.81
C ALA A 353 -0.13 1.93 -7.19
N LEU A 354 -0.88 2.91 -7.68
CA LEU A 354 -1.48 2.89 -9.00
C LEU A 354 -0.42 2.98 -10.10
N LEU A 355 0.65 3.74 -9.86
CA LEU A 355 1.81 3.74 -10.74
C LEU A 355 2.47 2.35 -10.77
N GLU A 356 2.78 1.77 -9.61
CA GLU A 356 3.34 0.41 -9.53
C GLU A 356 2.44 -0.59 -10.26
N ILE A 357 1.13 -0.50 -10.03
CA ILE A 357 0.15 -1.35 -10.70
C ILE A 357 0.20 -1.17 -12.21
N ARG A 358 0.21 0.08 -12.70
CA ARG A 358 0.21 0.37 -14.14
C ARG A 358 1.50 -0.05 -14.83
N THR A 359 2.64 0.00 -14.14
CA THR A 359 3.93 -0.40 -14.70
C THR A 359 4.06 -1.91 -14.86
N TYR A 360 3.42 -2.71 -13.99
CA TYR A 360 3.62 -4.16 -13.93
C TYR A 360 2.38 -5.01 -14.24
N ALA A 361 1.21 -4.39 -14.43
CA ALA A 361 0.02 -5.04 -14.98
C ALA A 361 0.14 -5.17 -16.50
#